data_AF-A0A1G5DUI7-F1
#
_entry.id   AF-A0A1G5DUI7-F1
#
_cell.length_a   1.000
_cell.length_b   1.000
_cell.length_c   1.000
_cell.angle_alpha   90.00
_cell.angle_beta   90.00
_cell.angle_gamma   90.00
#
_symmetry.space_group_name_H-M   'P 1'
#
loop_
_entity.id
_entity.type
_entity.pdbx_description
1 polymer ?
#
loop_
_entity_poly.entity_id
_entity_poly.type
_entity_poly.pdbx_seq_one_letter_code
_entity_poly.pdbx_strand_id
1 'polypeptide(L)'
;MNQEQLREEYTRLTRLENIEDCSDLLDIYLKYLFEVIRKNSDDSNTRAESEAKLVHQMIFTKTGHMKELLKGFEYQSEDKSRKLNRIIDPTVIASHTRNLFETISMFNLVFINTKNTDEKIILYNLWASAGLKYRQRFNVVIKDSESQEKLDDEKKQIENLKEEIENTDLYKGLEEKDQNKIQSKLKEKDYKIQFKDNKVEFFSWQETVPLLGVRDGIMDTIYTYFSLYAHPSNVSVFQFGNMFDKEENPFIYITTYNLNNFFFLLSIFVFDYIKLFPEVKTTFEELNQIEQIVIDRQNVFARDESFSINNEWKALG
;
A
#
# COMPACT_ATOMS: atom_id res chain seq x y z
N MET A 1 5.61 -24.50 19.23
CA MET A 1 4.23 -24.64 19.75
C MET A 1 3.73 -26.03 19.41
N ASN A 2 2.85 -26.63 20.19
CA ASN A 2 2.12 -27.81 19.71
C ASN A 2 1.04 -27.38 18.69
N GLN A 3 0.43 -28.34 17.98
CA GLN A 3 -0.54 -28.03 16.92
C GLN A 3 -1.79 -27.28 17.43
N GLU A 4 -2.26 -27.60 18.63
CA GLU A 4 -3.43 -26.95 19.23
C GLU A 4 -3.14 -25.48 19.56
N GLN A 5 -2.02 -25.22 20.25
CA GLN A 5 -1.54 -23.87 20.53
C GLN A 5 -1.33 -23.07 19.24
N LEU A 6 -0.81 -23.70 18.18
CA LEU A 6 -0.62 -23.05 16.89
C LEU A 6 -1.94 -22.61 16.27
N ARG A 7 -2.98 -23.46 16.35
CA ARG A 7 -4.33 -23.14 15.86
C ARG A 7 -5.00 -22.03 16.66
N GLU A 8 -4.83 -22.04 17.99
CA GLU A 8 -5.36 -20.99 18.87
C GLU A 8 -4.74 -19.64 18.52
N GLU A 9 -3.42 -19.58 18.43
CA GLU A 9 -2.70 -18.34 18.12
C GLU A 9 -2.96 -17.86 16.70
N TYR A 10 -3.02 -18.78 15.72
CA TYR A 10 -3.44 -18.46 14.37
C TYR A 10 -4.85 -17.86 14.34
N THR A 11 -5.79 -18.43 15.10
CA THR A 11 -7.16 -17.93 15.18
C THR A 11 -7.21 -16.52 15.77
N ARG A 12 -6.45 -16.28 16.85
CA ARG A 12 -6.35 -14.97 17.49
C ARG A 12 -5.82 -13.91 16.53
N LEU A 13 -4.70 -14.20 15.87
CA LEU A 13 -4.02 -13.29 14.93
C LEU A 13 -4.70 -13.15 13.57
N THR A 14 -5.77 -13.91 13.29
CA THR A 14 -6.55 -13.77 12.05
C THR A 14 -7.96 -13.24 12.25
N ARG A 15 -8.59 -13.50 13.40
CA ARG A 15 -9.91 -12.93 13.72
C ARG A 15 -9.83 -11.49 14.22
N LEU A 16 -8.75 -11.15 14.94
CA LEU A 16 -8.48 -9.79 15.40
C LEU A 16 -9.66 -9.19 16.18
N GLU A 17 -10.14 -9.93 17.18
CA GLU A 17 -11.38 -9.60 17.92
C GLU A 17 -11.21 -8.35 18.82
N ASN A 18 -9.97 -7.95 19.10
CA ASN A 18 -9.66 -6.79 19.93
C ASN A 18 -8.41 -6.02 19.41
N ILE A 19 -8.16 -4.87 20.01
CA ILE A 19 -7.06 -3.96 19.62
C ILE A 19 -5.68 -4.54 19.95
N GLU A 20 -5.57 -5.37 20.99
CA GLU A 20 -4.31 -6.00 21.39
C GLU A 20 -3.87 -7.02 20.34
N ASP A 21 -4.78 -7.87 19.85
CA ASP A 21 -4.51 -8.81 18.76
C ASP A 21 -4.03 -8.10 17.48
N CYS A 22 -4.64 -6.96 17.14
CA CYS A 22 -4.18 -6.11 16.05
C CYS A 22 -2.77 -5.55 16.28
N SER A 23 -2.47 -5.11 17.50
CA SER A 23 -1.16 -4.58 17.85
C SER A 23 -0.08 -5.66 17.74
N ASP A 24 -0.36 -6.87 18.21
CA ASP A 24 0.55 -8.01 18.11
C ASP A 24 0.84 -8.37 16.66
N LEU A 25 -0.20 -8.39 15.80
CA LEU A 25 0.00 -8.66 14.39
C LEU A 25 0.81 -7.55 13.70
N LEU A 26 0.61 -6.27 14.06
CA LEU A 26 1.46 -5.18 13.57
C LEU A 26 2.93 -5.38 13.95
N ASP A 27 3.21 -5.91 15.14
CA ASP A 27 4.59 -6.23 15.57
C ASP A 27 5.25 -7.31 14.70
N ILE A 28 4.48 -8.33 14.30
CA ILE A 28 4.95 -9.36 13.37
C ILE A 28 5.33 -8.73 12.02
N TYR A 29 4.46 -7.90 11.45
CA TYR A 29 4.76 -7.22 10.19
C TYR A 29 5.94 -6.25 10.32
N LEU A 30 6.02 -5.46 11.40
CA LEU A 30 7.11 -4.53 11.64
C LEU A 30 8.46 -5.24 11.74
N LYS A 31 8.51 -6.34 12.49
CA LYS A 31 9.70 -7.18 12.61
C LYS A 31 10.15 -7.67 11.23
N TYR A 32 9.25 -8.27 10.46
CA TYR A 32 9.56 -8.76 9.12
C TYR A 32 10.06 -7.65 8.20
N LEU A 33 9.28 -6.57 8.06
CA LEU A 33 9.61 -5.46 7.16
C LEU A 33 10.97 -4.84 7.53
N PHE A 34 11.28 -4.71 8.82
CA PHE A 34 12.57 -4.20 9.28
C PHE A 34 13.73 -5.14 8.95
N GLU A 35 13.57 -6.45 9.16
CA GLU A 35 14.62 -7.42 8.79
C GLU A 35 14.90 -7.42 7.28
N VAL A 36 13.87 -7.25 6.45
CA VAL A 36 14.05 -7.08 5.00
C VAL A 36 14.85 -5.81 4.68
N ILE A 37 14.57 -4.68 5.34
CA ILE A 37 15.36 -3.44 5.16
C ILE A 37 16.82 -3.67 5.52
N ARG A 38 17.07 -4.36 6.64
CA ARG A 38 18.42 -4.61 7.16
C ARG A 38 19.24 -5.53 6.25
N LYS A 39 18.59 -6.52 5.63
CA LYS A 39 19.26 -7.54 4.81
C LYS A 39 19.27 -7.24 3.32
N ASN A 40 18.31 -6.47 2.81
CA ASN A 40 18.18 -6.13 1.39
C ASN A 40 18.66 -4.69 1.09
N SER A 41 19.59 -4.16 1.90
CA SER A 41 20.16 -2.82 1.73
C SER A 41 21.15 -2.70 0.57
N ASP A 42 21.50 -3.81 -0.09
CA ASP A 42 22.51 -3.83 -1.15
C ASP A 42 22.12 -2.97 -2.37
N ASP A 43 23.15 -2.52 -3.10
CA ASP A 43 23.03 -1.70 -4.31
C ASP A 43 22.02 -2.32 -5.28
N SER A 44 21.04 -1.52 -5.71
CA SER A 44 20.07 -1.96 -6.70
C SER A 44 20.64 -1.79 -8.11
N ASN A 45 20.29 -2.69 -9.02
CA ASN A 45 20.84 -2.65 -10.38
C ASN A 45 20.24 -1.50 -11.20
N THR A 46 19.05 -1.03 -10.82
CA THR A 46 18.33 0.03 -11.52
C THR A 46 17.72 1.03 -10.55
N ARG A 47 17.47 2.25 -11.03
CA ARG A 47 16.73 3.27 -10.28
C ARG A 47 15.35 2.80 -9.86
N ALA A 48 14.64 2.09 -10.74
CA ALA A 48 13.32 1.54 -10.45
C ALA A 48 13.35 0.54 -9.29
N GLU A 49 14.37 -0.32 -9.22
CA GLU A 49 14.56 -1.24 -8.10
C GLU A 49 14.91 -0.50 -6.81
N SER A 50 15.82 0.49 -6.86
CA SER A 50 16.13 1.34 -5.70
C SER A 50 14.87 2.00 -5.13
N GLU A 51 14.02 2.55 -5.99
CA GLU A 51 12.78 3.20 -5.58
C GLU A 51 11.74 2.18 -5.09
N ALA A 52 11.69 0.96 -5.64
CA ALA A 52 10.88 -0.14 -5.11
C ALA A 52 11.32 -0.55 -3.68
N LYS A 53 12.63 -0.58 -3.39
CA LYS A 53 13.14 -0.78 -2.03
C LYS A 53 12.77 0.38 -1.10
N LEU A 54 12.77 1.62 -1.58
CA LEU A 54 12.27 2.77 -0.80
C LEU A 54 10.77 2.67 -0.52
N VAL A 55 9.97 2.15 -1.46
CA VAL A 55 8.54 1.89 -1.20
C VAL A 55 8.38 0.89 -0.05
N HIS A 56 9.20 -0.15 0.04
CA HIS A 56 9.19 -1.06 1.21
C HIS A 56 9.46 -0.33 2.52
N GLN A 57 10.43 0.61 2.56
CA GLN A 57 10.66 1.45 3.74
C GLN A 57 9.46 2.36 4.04
N MET A 58 8.77 2.87 3.01
CA MET A 58 7.50 3.59 3.19
C MET A 58 6.41 2.70 3.79
N ILE A 59 6.29 1.43 3.37
CA ILE A 59 5.35 0.48 3.97
C ILE A 59 5.69 0.20 5.43
N PHE A 60 6.97 0.02 5.76
CA PHE A 60 7.44 -0.12 7.15
C PHE A 60 7.02 1.07 8.02
N THR A 61 7.31 2.29 7.58
CA THR A 61 6.94 3.50 8.35
C THR A 61 5.43 3.69 8.46
N LYS A 62 4.64 3.37 7.42
CA LYS A 62 3.17 3.38 7.50
C LYS A 62 2.68 2.35 8.52
N THR A 63 3.25 1.14 8.54
CA THR A 63 2.91 0.12 9.53
C THR A 63 3.22 0.60 10.95
N GLY A 64 4.36 1.26 11.15
CA GLY A 64 4.74 1.83 12.45
C GLY A 64 3.78 2.93 12.91
N HIS A 65 3.41 3.85 12.02
CA HIS A 65 2.41 4.87 12.33
C HIS A 65 1.05 4.26 12.65
N MET A 66 0.63 3.18 11.96
CA MET A 66 -0.61 2.48 12.29
C MET A 66 -0.57 1.96 13.73
N LYS A 67 0.55 1.38 14.17
CA LYS A 67 0.73 0.92 15.55
C LYS A 67 0.63 2.07 16.56
N GLU A 68 1.24 3.21 16.26
CA GLU A 68 1.12 4.40 17.12
C GLU A 68 -0.32 4.91 17.21
N LEU A 69 -1.09 4.87 16.11
CA LEU A 69 -2.51 5.25 16.12
C LEU A 69 -3.36 4.35 17.03
N LEU A 70 -3.00 3.07 17.21
CA LEU A 70 -3.71 2.16 18.12
C LEU A 70 -3.50 2.48 19.60
N LYS A 71 -2.48 3.28 19.95
CA LYS A 71 -2.32 3.79 21.32
C LYS A 71 -3.43 4.77 21.69
N GLY A 72 -4.15 5.31 20.71
CA GLY A 72 -5.25 6.24 20.90
C GLY A 72 -4.80 7.64 21.36
N PHE A 73 -5.79 8.51 21.48
CA PHE A 73 -5.64 9.90 21.92
C PHE A 73 -6.31 10.11 23.27
N GLU A 74 -5.59 10.76 24.19
CA GLU A 74 -6.08 11.20 25.49
C GLU A 74 -5.83 12.70 25.63
N TYR A 75 -6.69 13.41 26.36
CA TYR A 75 -6.48 14.82 26.64
C TYR A 75 -6.88 15.14 28.08
N GLN A 76 -6.05 15.91 28.78
CA GLN A 76 -6.37 16.46 30.08
C GLN A 76 -6.21 17.98 30.02
N SER A 77 -7.21 18.70 30.53
CA SER A 77 -7.13 20.16 30.64
C SER A 77 -5.99 20.56 31.59
N GLU A 78 -5.43 21.74 31.37
CA GLU A 78 -4.29 22.25 32.15
C GLU A 78 -4.60 22.33 33.66
N ASP A 79 -5.82 22.75 33.99
CA ASP A 79 -6.35 22.81 35.36
C ASP A 79 -6.73 21.43 35.94
N LYS A 80 -6.56 20.35 35.15
CA LYS A 80 -6.93 18.96 35.47
C LYS A 80 -8.41 18.74 35.78
N SER A 81 -9.28 19.72 35.52
CA SER A 81 -10.72 19.63 35.82
C SER A 81 -11.49 18.78 34.81
N ARG A 82 -10.94 18.58 33.60
CA ARG A 82 -11.57 17.81 32.52
C ARG A 82 -10.58 16.82 31.93
N LYS A 83 -11.06 15.60 31.68
CA LYS A 83 -10.31 14.54 31.01
C LYS A 83 -11.15 13.95 29.88
N LEU A 84 -10.54 13.86 28.70
CA LEU A 84 -10.96 12.98 27.62
C LEU A 84 -10.29 11.62 27.85
N ASN A 85 -11.11 10.58 27.99
CA ASN A 85 -10.62 9.21 28.05
C ASN A 85 -10.00 8.80 26.71
N ARG A 86 -9.16 7.76 26.74
CA ARG A 86 -8.53 7.23 25.54
C ARG A 86 -9.56 6.88 24.48
N ILE A 87 -9.39 7.47 23.31
CA ILE A 87 -10.17 7.12 22.12
C ILE A 87 -9.24 6.65 21.01
N ILE A 88 -9.66 5.62 20.28
CA ILE A 88 -9.06 5.28 18.99
C ILE A 88 -10.06 5.78 17.95
N ASP A 89 -9.62 6.66 17.07
CA ASP A 89 -10.46 7.22 16.02
C ASP A 89 -10.42 6.31 14.79
N PRO A 90 -11.49 5.54 14.50
CA PRO A 90 -11.49 4.61 13.38
C PRO A 90 -11.43 5.32 12.03
N THR A 91 -11.77 6.62 11.95
CA THR A 91 -11.72 7.42 10.72
C THR A 91 -10.29 7.77 10.33
N VAL A 92 -9.41 7.97 11.32
CA VAL A 92 -7.97 8.16 11.11
C VAL A 92 -7.32 6.85 10.66
N ILE A 93 -7.71 5.72 11.28
CA ILE A 93 -7.29 4.38 10.85
C ILE A 93 -7.71 4.13 9.40
N ALA A 94 -8.98 4.39 9.04
CA ALA A 94 -9.48 4.26 7.67
C ALA A 94 -8.71 5.11 6.66
N SER A 95 -8.43 6.38 7.00
CA SER A 95 -7.66 7.29 6.14
C SER A 95 -6.24 6.79 5.91
N HIS A 96 -5.61 6.23 6.95
CA HIS A 96 -4.29 5.62 6.85
C HIS A 96 -4.29 4.32 6.03
N THR A 97 -5.31 3.48 6.19
CA THR A 97 -5.50 2.27 5.36
C THR A 97 -5.73 2.61 3.89
N ARG A 98 -6.46 3.68 3.57
CA ARG A 98 -6.57 4.19 2.19
C ARG A 98 -5.20 4.51 1.61
N ASN A 99 -4.37 5.21 2.37
CA ASN A 99 -3.05 5.59 1.90
C ASN A 99 -2.15 4.37 1.67
N LEU A 100 -2.26 3.34 2.52
CA LEU A 100 -1.62 2.05 2.28
C LEU A 100 -2.13 1.39 0.99
N PHE A 101 -3.45 1.35 0.78
CA PHE A 101 -4.07 0.80 -0.43
C PHE A 101 -3.54 1.45 -1.70
N GLU A 102 -3.49 2.79 -1.76
CA GLU A 102 -2.98 3.52 -2.92
C GLU A 102 -1.48 3.26 -3.13
N THR A 103 -0.70 3.13 -2.05
CA THR A 103 0.74 2.82 -2.13
C THR A 103 0.99 1.43 -2.72
N ILE A 104 0.25 0.42 -2.25
CA ILE A 104 0.40 -0.97 -2.72
C ILE A 104 -0.16 -1.13 -4.13
N SER A 105 -1.27 -0.47 -4.43
CA SER A 105 -1.82 -0.46 -5.78
C SER A 105 -0.86 0.17 -6.79
N MET A 106 -0.19 1.27 -6.40
CA MET A 106 0.89 1.86 -7.20
C MET A 106 2.05 0.88 -7.36
N PHE A 107 2.52 0.27 -6.27
CA PHE A 107 3.63 -0.68 -6.31
C PHE A 107 3.35 -1.84 -7.26
N ASN A 108 2.16 -2.43 -7.15
CA ASN A 108 1.75 -3.54 -7.97
C ASN A 108 1.62 -3.13 -9.46
N LEU A 109 0.98 -1.99 -9.75
CA LEU A 109 0.85 -1.49 -11.12
C LEU A 109 2.20 -1.22 -11.78
N VAL A 110 3.11 -0.54 -11.08
CA VAL A 110 4.38 -0.08 -11.64
C VAL A 110 5.43 -1.18 -11.69
N PHE A 111 5.50 -2.05 -10.67
CA PHE A 111 6.61 -2.99 -10.51
C PHE A 111 6.24 -4.47 -10.69
N ILE A 112 4.96 -4.85 -10.54
CA ILE A 112 4.55 -6.27 -10.51
C ILE A 112 3.77 -6.70 -11.74
N ASN A 113 2.88 -5.85 -12.26
CA ASN A 113 1.97 -6.18 -13.36
C ASN A 113 2.53 -5.86 -14.75
N THR A 114 3.83 -5.59 -14.86
CA THR A 114 4.51 -5.38 -16.14
C THR A 114 5.01 -6.72 -16.67
N LYS A 115 4.73 -7.03 -17.95
CA LYS A 115 5.05 -8.33 -18.56
C LYS A 115 6.44 -8.36 -19.20
N ASN A 116 6.98 -7.19 -19.53
CA ASN A 116 8.24 -7.02 -20.23
C ASN A 116 8.92 -5.71 -19.81
N THR A 117 10.17 -5.56 -20.24
CA THR A 117 11.00 -4.39 -19.91
C THR A 117 10.40 -3.08 -20.40
N ASP A 118 9.79 -3.05 -21.59
CA ASP A 118 9.22 -1.84 -22.15
C ASP A 118 7.98 -1.37 -21.36
N GLU A 119 7.08 -2.29 -21.01
CA GLU A 119 5.94 -1.97 -20.13
C GLU A 119 6.42 -1.37 -18.80
N LYS A 120 7.48 -1.95 -18.22
CA LYS A 120 8.09 -1.45 -16.98
C LYS A 120 8.68 -0.05 -17.15
N ILE A 121 9.45 0.19 -18.21
CA ILE A 121 10.00 1.52 -18.53
C ILE A 121 8.87 2.54 -18.68
N ILE A 122 7.84 2.20 -19.45
CA ILE A 122 6.73 3.13 -19.73
C ILE A 122 5.98 3.49 -18.45
N LEU A 123 5.54 2.49 -17.67
CA LEU A 123 4.76 2.71 -16.45
C LEU A 123 5.56 3.44 -15.37
N TYR A 124 6.82 3.05 -15.18
CA TYR A 124 7.72 3.70 -14.24
C TYR A 124 7.96 5.17 -14.61
N ASN A 125 8.25 5.45 -15.87
CA ASN A 125 8.52 6.82 -16.33
C ASN A 125 7.26 7.70 -16.32
N LEU A 126 6.09 7.15 -16.61
CA LEU A 126 4.82 7.84 -16.44
C LEU A 126 4.59 8.23 -14.97
N TRP A 127 4.80 7.29 -14.04
CA TRP A 127 4.66 7.52 -12.60
C TRP A 127 5.62 8.59 -12.10
N ALA A 128 6.92 8.47 -12.43
CA ALA A 128 7.93 9.45 -12.07
C ALA A 128 7.62 10.85 -12.66
N SER A 129 7.25 10.91 -13.94
CA SER A 129 6.88 12.17 -14.62
C SER A 129 5.66 12.83 -13.97
N ALA A 130 4.64 12.04 -13.61
CA ALA A 130 3.44 12.53 -12.94
C ALA A 130 3.77 13.20 -11.58
N GLY A 131 4.62 12.56 -10.77
CA GLY A 131 5.08 13.10 -9.49
C GLY A 131 5.84 14.42 -9.63
N LEU A 132 6.82 14.48 -10.54
CA LEU A 132 7.60 15.69 -10.84
C LEU A 132 6.69 16.83 -11.34
N LYS A 133 5.79 16.54 -12.29
CA LYS A 133 4.84 17.54 -12.81
C LYS A 133 3.85 18.03 -11.75
N TYR A 134 3.50 17.22 -10.76
CA TYR A 134 2.67 17.66 -9.65
C TYR A 134 3.43 18.65 -8.77
N ARG A 135 4.70 18.36 -8.43
CA ARG A 135 5.57 19.26 -7.63
C ARG A 135 5.77 20.62 -8.30
N GLN A 136 5.88 20.65 -9.63
CA GLN A 136 5.99 21.90 -10.40
C GLN A 136 4.83 22.89 -10.17
N ARG A 137 3.67 22.45 -9.62
CA ARG A 137 2.56 23.35 -9.25
C ARG A 137 2.88 24.27 -8.07
N PHE A 138 3.89 23.94 -7.26
CA PHE A 138 4.26 24.72 -6.08
C PHE A 138 5.35 25.78 -6.38
N ASN A 139 5.67 26.00 -7.65
CA ASN A 139 6.65 27.01 -8.09
C ASN A 139 6.34 28.44 -7.60
N VAL A 140 5.07 28.78 -7.33
CA VAL A 140 4.66 30.11 -6.86
C VAL A 140 5.13 30.39 -5.41
N VAL A 141 5.39 29.35 -4.63
CA VAL A 141 5.78 29.46 -3.20
C VAL A 141 7.30 29.53 -3.04
N ILE A 142 8.04 29.13 -4.07
CA ILE A 142 9.49 29.00 -4.07
C ILE A 142 10.12 30.33 -4.55
N LYS A 143 11.00 30.93 -3.73
CA LYS A 143 11.57 32.26 -4.01
C LYS A 143 13.10 32.32 -3.98
N ASP A 144 13.78 31.28 -3.51
CA ASP A 144 15.23 31.18 -3.48
C ASP A 144 15.80 30.53 -4.76
N SER A 145 17.06 30.86 -5.06
CA SER A 145 17.74 30.46 -6.30
C SER A 145 18.04 28.96 -6.40
N GLU A 146 18.33 28.31 -5.27
CA GLU A 146 18.63 26.87 -5.22
C GLU A 146 17.41 26.04 -5.58
N SER A 147 16.25 26.41 -5.04
CA SER A 147 15.00 25.76 -5.37
C SER A 147 14.55 26.02 -6.82
N GLN A 148 14.94 27.15 -7.42
CA GLN A 148 14.70 27.42 -8.84
C GLN A 148 15.55 26.53 -9.76
N GLU A 149 16.83 26.33 -9.44
CA GLU A 149 17.71 25.42 -10.18
C GLU A 149 17.16 23.98 -10.15
N LYS A 150 16.71 23.54 -8.97
CA LYS A 150 16.05 22.24 -8.81
C LYS A 150 14.82 22.10 -9.71
N LEU A 151 13.97 23.12 -9.79
CA LEU A 151 12.79 23.10 -10.67
C LEU A 151 13.16 22.97 -12.15
N ASP A 152 14.27 23.57 -12.58
CA ASP A 152 14.71 23.50 -13.97
C ASP A 152 15.35 22.15 -14.30
N ASP A 153 16.09 21.55 -13.37
CA ASP A 153 16.58 20.18 -13.52
C ASP A 153 15.45 19.15 -13.55
N GLU A 154 14.39 19.35 -12.77
CA GLU A 154 13.20 18.52 -12.84
C GLU A 154 12.50 18.59 -14.20
N LYS A 155 12.47 19.76 -14.86
CA LYS A 155 11.90 19.87 -16.21
C LYS A 155 12.72 19.06 -17.20
N LYS A 156 14.06 19.11 -17.11
CA LYS A 156 14.93 18.25 -17.93
C LYS A 156 14.67 16.77 -17.66
N GLN A 157 14.53 16.39 -16.39
CA GLN A 157 14.19 15.01 -16.02
C GLN A 157 12.85 14.58 -16.62
N ILE A 158 11.83 15.44 -16.59
CA ILE A 158 10.51 15.16 -17.19
C ILE A 158 10.63 14.89 -18.69
N GLU A 159 11.40 15.68 -19.44
CA GLU A 159 11.60 15.47 -20.87
C GLU A 159 12.40 14.19 -21.15
N ASN A 160 13.46 13.91 -20.39
CA ASN A 160 14.21 12.66 -20.52
C ASN A 160 13.32 11.42 -20.28
N LEU A 161 12.48 11.44 -19.24
CA LEU A 161 11.54 10.35 -18.96
C LEU A 161 10.55 10.15 -20.12
N LYS A 162 10.11 11.24 -20.75
CA LYS A 162 9.24 11.19 -21.93
C LYS A 162 9.98 10.60 -23.13
N GLU A 163 11.21 11.03 -23.40
CA GLU A 163 12.02 10.49 -24.49
C GLU A 163 12.29 8.99 -24.30
N GLU A 164 12.57 8.54 -23.06
CA GLU A 164 12.73 7.12 -22.75
C GLU A 164 11.46 6.31 -23.06
N ILE A 165 10.27 6.84 -22.74
CA ILE A 165 8.98 6.22 -23.11
C ILE A 165 8.87 6.08 -24.64
N GLU A 166 9.08 7.19 -25.36
CA GLU A 166 8.91 7.27 -26.81
C GLU A 166 9.92 6.42 -27.58
N ASN A 167 11.06 6.11 -26.94
CA ASN A 167 12.11 5.30 -27.52
C ASN A 167 11.94 3.78 -27.34
N THR A 168 11.01 3.33 -26.49
CA THR A 168 10.71 1.89 -26.36
C THR A 168 10.16 1.29 -27.65
N ASP A 169 10.46 0.01 -27.89
CA ASP A 169 9.98 -0.69 -29.09
C ASP A 169 8.46 -0.90 -29.00
N LEU A 170 7.94 -1.16 -27.79
CA LEU A 170 6.52 -1.23 -27.52
C LEU A 170 5.81 0.05 -27.94
N TYR A 171 6.25 1.23 -27.46
CA TYR A 171 5.60 2.50 -27.81
C TYR A 171 5.60 2.74 -29.33
N LYS A 172 6.74 2.51 -30.00
CA LYS A 172 6.88 2.67 -31.45
C LYS A 172 5.99 1.71 -32.24
N GLY A 173 5.72 0.53 -31.70
CA GLY A 173 4.85 -0.49 -32.29
C GLY A 173 3.34 -0.30 -32.03
N LEU A 174 2.95 0.58 -31.10
CA LEU A 174 1.55 0.86 -30.81
C LEU A 174 0.85 1.61 -31.97
N GLU A 175 -0.45 1.40 -32.10
CA GLU A 175 -1.28 2.25 -32.95
C GLU A 175 -1.30 3.70 -32.42
N GLU A 176 -1.47 4.67 -33.32
CA GLU A 176 -1.51 6.10 -32.99
C GLU A 176 -2.52 6.41 -31.87
N LYS A 177 -3.67 5.71 -31.86
CA LYS A 177 -4.68 5.83 -30.80
C LYS A 177 -4.14 5.49 -29.41
N ASP A 178 -3.30 4.47 -29.30
CA ASP A 178 -2.75 3.99 -28.03
C ASP A 178 -1.50 4.78 -27.61
N GLN A 179 -0.69 5.24 -28.58
CA GLN A 179 0.34 6.26 -28.33
C GLN A 179 -0.28 7.53 -27.74
N ASN A 180 -1.39 8.01 -28.32
CA ASN A 180 -2.10 9.19 -27.86
C ASN A 180 -2.64 9.04 -26.41
N LYS A 181 -2.98 7.83 -25.97
CA LYS A 181 -3.37 7.57 -24.57
C LYS A 181 -2.20 7.74 -23.61
N ILE A 182 -1.00 7.30 -23.99
CA ILE A 182 0.21 7.50 -23.18
C ILE A 182 0.55 9.01 -23.14
N GLN A 183 0.46 9.69 -24.27
CA GLN A 183 0.68 11.15 -24.35
C GLN A 183 -0.33 11.95 -23.52
N SER A 184 -1.60 11.53 -23.50
CA SER A 184 -2.60 12.18 -22.65
C SER A 184 -2.27 12.03 -21.17
N LYS A 185 -1.79 10.85 -20.75
CA LYS A 185 -1.36 10.61 -19.36
C LYS A 185 -0.14 11.41 -18.95
N LEU A 186 0.86 11.53 -19.84
CA LEU A 186 1.97 12.46 -19.67
C LEU A 186 1.47 13.90 -19.46
N LYS A 187 0.46 14.35 -20.21
CA LYS A 187 -0.11 15.71 -20.09
C LYS A 187 -0.92 15.90 -18.81
N GLU A 188 -1.74 14.91 -18.46
CA GLU A 188 -2.68 14.95 -17.33
C GLU A 188 -2.00 14.74 -15.96
N LYS A 189 -0.71 14.38 -15.95
CA LYS A 189 0.05 14.06 -14.73
C LYS A 189 -0.51 12.82 -14.05
N ASP A 190 -0.82 11.82 -14.87
CA ASP A 190 -1.36 10.54 -14.43
C ASP A 190 -0.56 9.42 -15.09
N TYR A 191 -0.59 8.24 -14.50
CA TYR A 191 0.17 7.06 -14.93
C TYR A 191 -0.67 5.79 -14.97
N LYS A 192 -1.96 5.90 -14.59
CA LYS A 192 -2.86 4.75 -14.51
C LYS A 192 -3.29 4.29 -15.90
N ILE A 193 -2.50 3.38 -16.44
CA ILE A 193 -2.78 2.64 -17.67
C ILE A 193 -2.43 1.16 -17.48
N GLN A 194 -2.98 0.30 -18.35
CA GLN A 194 -2.58 -1.09 -18.45
C GLN A 194 -2.40 -1.49 -19.91
N PHE A 195 -1.56 -2.50 -20.13
CA PHE A 195 -1.34 -3.09 -21.45
C PHE A 195 -2.10 -4.41 -21.57
N LYS A 196 -3.05 -4.46 -22.51
CA LYS A 196 -3.87 -5.64 -22.79
C LYS A 196 -3.87 -5.90 -24.29
N ASP A 197 -3.32 -7.05 -24.69
CA ASP A 197 -3.26 -7.48 -26.10
C ASP A 197 -2.71 -6.39 -27.04
N ASN A 198 -1.59 -5.77 -26.67
CA ASN A 198 -0.95 -4.63 -27.34
C ASN A 198 -1.80 -3.35 -27.45
N LYS A 199 -2.85 -3.21 -26.63
CA LYS A 199 -3.62 -1.99 -26.49
C LYS A 199 -3.39 -1.35 -25.14
N VAL A 200 -3.50 -0.02 -25.10
CA VAL A 200 -3.40 0.76 -23.88
C VAL A 200 -4.81 1.02 -23.35
N GLU A 201 -5.11 0.63 -22.13
CA GLU A 201 -6.38 0.96 -21.49
C GLU A 201 -6.16 1.92 -20.32
N PHE A 202 -7.07 2.88 -20.15
CA PHE A 202 -7.08 3.71 -18.96
C PHE A 202 -7.60 2.93 -17.78
N PHE A 203 -7.15 3.37 -16.61
CA PHE A 203 -7.32 2.60 -15.40
C PHE A 203 -7.62 3.52 -14.21
N SER A 204 -8.45 3.05 -13.29
CA SER A 204 -8.88 3.78 -12.10
C SER A 204 -8.53 3.03 -10.81
N TRP A 205 -8.52 3.74 -9.67
CA TRP A 205 -8.24 3.12 -8.36
C TRP A 205 -9.34 2.13 -7.94
N GLN A 206 -10.54 2.26 -8.47
CA GLN A 206 -11.62 1.29 -8.26
C GLN A 206 -11.33 -0.05 -8.95
N GLU A 207 -10.51 -0.04 -10.00
CA GLU A 207 -10.17 -1.21 -10.81
C GLU A 207 -8.87 -1.90 -10.34
N THR A 208 -8.23 -1.42 -9.25
CA THR A 208 -6.98 -2.03 -8.71
C THR A 208 -7.17 -3.31 -7.94
N VAL A 209 -8.33 -3.54 -7.36
CA VAL A 209 -8.57 -4.77 -6.58
C VAL A 209 -8.36 -6.02 -7.44
N PRO A 210 -8.93 -6.11 -8.66
CA PRO A 210 -8.60 -7.20 -9.58
C PRO A 210 -7.12 -7.30 -9.96
N LEU A 211 -6.42 -6.17 -10.15
CA LEU A 211 -4.99 -6.17 -10.48
C LEU A 211 -4.10 -6.75 -9.37
N LEU A 212 -4.52 -6.61 -8.11
CA LEU A 212 -3.82 -7.22 -6.98
C LEU A 212 -4.00 -8.75 -6.94
N GLY A 213 -4.92 -9.31 -7.73
CA GLY A 213 -5.28 -10.73 -7.72
C GLY A 213 -6.25 -11.10 -6.59
N VAL A 214 -6.94 -10.12 -6.02
CA VAL A 214 -7.93 -10.33 -4.94
C VAL A 214 -9.19 -10.97 -5.51
N ARG A 215 -9.74 -11.96 -4.78
CA ARG A 215 -11.00 -12.62 -5.14
C ARG A 215 -12.18 -11.66 -5.04
N ASP A 216 -13.15 -11.84 -5.93
CA ASP A 216 -14.42 -11.12 -5.92
C ASP A 216 -15.09 -11.19 -4.53
N GLY A 217 -15.61 -10.06 -4.07
CA GLY A 217 -16.33 -9.93 -2.80
C GLY A 217 -15.46 -9.64 -1.57
N ILE A 218 -14.13 -9.70 -1.68
CA ILE A 218 -13.24 -9.45 -0.52
C ILE A 218 -12.95 -7.96 -0.33
N MET A 219 -12.66 -7.23 -1.41
CA MET A 219 -12.26 -5.80 -1.34
C MET A 219 -12.93 -4.91 -2.41
N ASP A 220 -13.99 -5.37 -3.07
CA ASP A 220 -14.58 -4.72 -4.26
C ASP A 220 -14.92 -3.22 -4.07
N THR A 221 -15.34 -2.83 -2.86
CA THR A 221 -15.74 -1.45 -2.55
C THR A 221 -14.74 -0.71 -1.65
N ILE A 222 -13.57 -1.30 -1.39
CA ILE A 222 -12.65 -0.84 -0.36
C ILE A 222 -12.18 0.60 -0.57
N TYR A 223 -11.87 0.98 -1.81
CA TYR A 223 -11.43 2.32 -2.15
C TYR A 223 -12.52 3.36 -1.88
N THR A 224 -13.76 3.05 -2.29
CA THR A 224 -14.93 3.91 -2.06
C THR A 224 -15.22 4.02 -0.56
N TYR A 225 -15.21 2.90 0.16
CA TYR A 225 -15.41 2.86 1.61
C TYR A 225 -14.41 3.75 2.35
N PHE A 226 -13.11 3.61 2.11
CA PHE A 226 -12.13 4.45 2.79
C PHE A 226 -12.12 5.90 2.30
N SER A 227 -12.56 6.15 1.06
CA SER A 227 -12.73 7.52 0.56
C SER A 227 -13.82 8.27 1.34
N LEU A 228 -14.85 7.59 1.86
CA LEU A 228 -15.87 8.23 2.71
C LEU A 228 -15.29 8.80 4.01
N TYR A 229 -14.27 8.17 4.59
CA TYR A 229 -13.63 8.63 5.83
C TYR A 229 -12.55 9.70 5.59
N ALA A 230 -11.98 9.74 4.39
CA ALA A 230 -10.95 10.73 4.02
C ALA A 230 -11.54 12.08 3.56
N HIS A 231 -12.80 12.12 3.15
CA HIS A 231 -13.48 13.33 2.70
C HIS A 231 -14.47 13.83 3.77
N PRO A 232 -14.46 15.14 4.12
CA PRO A 232 -15.39 15.70 5.09
C PRO A 232 -16.80 15.78 4.49
N SER A 233 -17.50 14.66 4.49
CA SER A 233 -18.87 14.52 4.01
C SER A 233 -19.84 14.59 5.19
N ASN A 234 -21.12 14.88 4.93
CA ASN A 234 -22.13 14.76 5.98
C ASN A 234 -22.16 13.34 6.59
N VAL A 235 -21.87 12.33 5.76
CA VAL A 235 -21.75 10.92 6.15
C VAL A 235 -20.66 10.69 7.18
N SER A 236 -19.45 11.21 6.94
CA SER A 236 -18.35 11.05 7.89
C SER A 236 -18.65 11.73 9.23
N VAL A 237 -19.41 12.83 9.25
CA VAL A 237 -19.79 13.54 10.48
C VAL A 237 -20.77 12.74 11.33
N PHE A 238 -21.87 12.23 10.78
CA PHE A 238 -22.81 11.44 11.58
C PHE A 238 -22.24 10.07 11.95
N GLN A 239 -21.42 9.47 11.08
CA GLN A 239 -20.72 8.22 11.42
C GLN A 239 -19.81 8.44 12.63
N PHE A 240 -19.01 9.51 12.64
CA PHE A 240 -18.16 9.87 13.77
C PHE A 240 -18.96 10.05 15.07
N GLY A 241 -20.12 10.73 15.01
CA GLY A 241 -21.02 10.86 16.15
C GLY A 241 -21.48 9.52 16.71
N ASN A 242 -21.86 8.59 15.84
CA ASN A 242 -22.39 7.27 16.22
C ASN A 242 -21.31 6.31 16.75
N MET A 243 -20.01 6.53 16.48
CA MET A 243 -18.94 5.59 16.90
C MET A 243 -18.74 5.54 18.41
N PHE A 244 -19.20 6.56 19.13
CA PHE A 244 -19.02 6.72 20.58
C PHE A 244 -20.33 6.53 21.36
N ASP A 245 -21.38 6.00 20.72
CA ASP A 245 -22.61 5.61 21.40
C ASP A 245 -22.35 4.48 22.41
N LYS A 246 -22.92 4.62 23.61
CA LYS A 246 -22.47 3.94 24.84
C LYS A 246 -22.77 2.44 24.93
N GLU A 247 -23.66 1.92 24.09
CA GLU A 247 -24.22 0.57 24.31
C GLU A 247 -23.44 -0.55 23.60
N GLU A 248 -22.73 -0.26 22.51
CA GLU A 248 -22.16 -1.32 21.65
C GLU A 248 -20.64 -1.19 21.37
N ASN A 249 -19.97 -0.15 21.89
CA ASN A 249 -18.59 0.21 21.52
C ASN A 249 -18.29 0.08 20.00
N PRO A 250 -19.10 0.70 19.12
CA PRO A 250 -19.01 0.49 17.67
C PRO A 250 -17.61 0.79 17.11
N PHE A 251 -16.86 1.69 17.76
CA PHE A 251 -15.50 2.04 17.36
C PHE A 251 -14.54 0.84 17.35
N ILE A 252 -14.68 -0.14 18.23
CA ILE A 252 -13.79 -1.33 18.26
C ILE A 252 -13.99 -2.16 17.00
N TYR A 253 -15.26 -2.43 16.66
CA TYR A 253 -15.61 -3.18 15.45
C TYR A 253 -15.13 -2.46 14.18
N ILE A 254 -15.38 -1.15 14.06
CA ILE A 254 -14.95 -0.38 12.89
C ILE A 254 -13.41 -0.35 12.79
N THR A 255 -12.72 -0.21 13.94
CA THR A 255 -11.26 -0.21 13.98
C THR A 255 -10.69 -1.56 13.53
N THR A 256 -11.17 -2.67 14.11
CA THR A 256 -10.72 -4.02 13.76
C THR A 256 -11.06 -4.39 12.31
N TYR A 257 -12.21 -3.95 11.79
CA TYR A 257 -12.55 -4.09 10.37
C TYR A 257 -11.56 -3.34 9.45
N ASN A 258 -11.24 -2.08 9.78
CA ASN A 258 -10.27 -1.29 9.01
C ASN A 258 -8.85 -1.89 9.06
N LEU A 259 -8.49 -2.50 10.19
CA LEU A 259 -7.20 -3.17 10.37
C LEU A 259 -7.15 -4.52 9.64
N ASN A 260 -8.22 -5.31 9.62
CA ASN A 260 -8.28 -6.53 8.80
C ASN A 260 -7.93 -6.23 7.33
N ASN A 261 -8.53 -5.18 6.77
CA ASN A 261 -8.22 -4.68 5.44
C ASN A 261 -6.76 -4.21 5.29
N PHE A 262 -6.23 -3.54 6.31
CA PHE A 262 -4.82 -3.13 6.36
C PHE A 262 -3.87 -4.34 6.31
N PHE A 263 -4.20 -5.41 7.04
CA PHE A 263 -3.40 -6.63 7.06
C PHE A 263 -3.49 -7.44 5.77
N PHE A 264 -4.66 -7.52 5.13
CA PHE A 264 -4.77 -8.09 3.78
C PHE A 264 -3.86 -7.36 2.81
N LEU A 265 -3.87 -6.03 2.83
CA LEU A 265 -2.99 -5.21 2.02
C LEU A 265 -1.50 -5.49 2.30
N LEU A 266 -1.08 -5.50 3.56
CA LEU A 266 0.30 -5.83 3.91
C LEU A 266 0.70 -7.22 3.43
N SER A 267 -0.15 -8.23 3.63
CA SER A 267 0.11 -9.61 3.19
C SER A 267 0.29 -9.71 1.67
N ILE A 268 -0.52 -8.94 0.91
CA ILE A 268 -0.42 -8.84 -0.54
C ILE A 268 0.93 -8.24 -0.94
N PHE A 269 1.30 -7.13 -0.30
CA PHE A 269 2.58 -6.46 -0.53
C PHE A 269 3.77 -7.37 -0.22
N VAL A 270 3.75 -8.13 0.88
CA VAL A 270 4.83 -9.05 1.24
C VAL A 270 5.10 -10.06 0.12
N PHE A 271 4.05 -10.72 -0.37
CA PHE A 271 4.18 -11.68 -1.47
C PHE A 271 4.67 -10.99 -2.76
N ASP A 272 4.08 -9.85 -3.12
CA ASP A 272 4.44 -9.11 -4.33
C ASP A 272 5.89 -8.63 -4.28
N TYR A 273 6.36 -8.19 -3.11
CA TYR A 273 7.75 -7.78 -2.89
C TYR A 273 8.72 -8.96 -3.00
N ILE A 274 8.37 -10.14 -2.46
CA ILE A 274 9.14 -11.38 -2.65
C ILE A 274 9.17 -11.78 -4.13
N LYS A 275 8.07 -11.61 -4.86
CA LYS A 275 8.03 -11.88 -6.31
C LYS A 275 8.98 -10.97 -7.08
N LEU A 276 9.09 -9.69 -6.68
CA LEU A 276 10.02 -8.74 -7.29
C LEU A 276 11.48 -9.00 -6.88
N PHE A 277 11.71 -9.40 -5.64
CA PHE A 277 13.03 -9.67 -5.04
C PHE A 277 13.06 -11.08 -4.41
N PRO A 278 13.23 -12.14 -5.21
CA PRO A 278 13.11 -13.53 -4.76
C PRO A 278 14.04 -13.90 -3.60
N GLU A 279 15.19 -13.26 -3.48
CA GLU A 279 16.15 -13.44 -2.39
C GLU A 279 15.56 -13.12 -1.02
N VAL A 280 14.58 -12.21 -0.96
CA VAL A 280 13.88 -11.80 0.28
C VAL A 280 13.10 -12.95 0.90
N LYS A 281 12.72 -13.97 0.10
CA LYS A 281 12.00 -15.15 0.60
C LYS A 281 12.74 -15.81 1.76
N THR A 282 14.06 -15.86 1.71
CA THR A 282 14.89 -16.43 2.79
C THR A 282 14.69 -15.70 4.12
N THR A 283 14.52 -14.37 4.08
CA THR A 283 14.23 -13.57 5.28
C THR A 283 12.84 -13.84 5.82
N PHE A 284 11.86 -14.12 4.96
CA PHE A 284 10.53 -14.55 5.38
C PHE A 284 10.56 -15.93 6.06
N GLU A 285 11.31 -16.88 5.49
CA GLU A 285 11.42 -18.25 6.00
C GLU A 285 12.20 -18.34 7.33
N GLU A 286 12.92 -17.29 7.74
CA GLU A 286 13.56 -17.16 9.05
C GLU A 286 12.61 -16.73 10.18
N LEU A 287 11.40 -16.24 9.85
CA LEU A 287 10.39 -15.93 10.86
C LEU A 287 10.00 -17.21 11.61
N ASN A 288 9.43 -17.07 12.81
CA ASN A 288 8.91 -18.27 13.48
C ASN A 288 7.68 -18.81 12.71
N GLN A 289 7.35 -20.08 12.94
CA GLN A 289 6.30 -20.76 12.18
C GLN A 289 4.95 -20.02 12.20
N ILE A 290 4.52 -19.49 13.36
CA ILE A 290 3.24 -18.79 13.44
C ILE A 290 3.26 -17.45 12.66
N GLU A 291 4.36 -16.69 12.74
CA GLU A 291 4.56 -15.45 11.99
C GLU A 291 4.48 -15.69 10.48
N GLN A 292 5.10 -16.75 9.97
CA GLN A 292 5.00 -17.13 8.55
C GLN A 292 3.57 -17.44 8.16
N ILE A 293 2.88 -18.26 8.97
CA ILE A 293 1.51 -18.70 8.68
C ILE A 293 0.55 -17.52 8.65
N VAL A 294 0.58 -16.61 9.63
CA VAL A 294 -0.40 -15.51 9.69
C VAL A 294 -0.24 -14.52 8.54
N ILE A 295 1.00 -14.20 8.15
CA ILE A 295 1.26 -13.34 6.99
C ILE A 295 0.79 -14.04 5.70
N ASP A 296 1.18 -15.30 5.49
CA ASP A 296 0.87 -16.02 4.25
C ASP A 296 -0.63 -16.28 4.10
N ARG A 297 -1.30 -16.68 5.17
CA ARG A 297 -2.72 -17.07 5.09
C ARG A 297 -3.66 -15.89 4.93
N GLN A 298 -3.32 -14.70 5.41
CA GLN A 298 -4.06 -13.48 5.08
C GLN A 298 -4.03 -13.20 3.58
N ASN A 299 -2.86 -13.40 2.97
CA ASN A 299 -2.68 -13.22 1.53
C ASN A 299 -3.50 -14.24 0.74
N VAL A 300 -3.38 -15.52 1.09
CA VAL A 300 -4.13 -16.61 0.45
C VAL A 300 -5.63 -16.45 0.64
N PHE A 301 -6.08 -15.99 1.80
CA PHE A 301 -7.51 -15.71 2.03
C PHE A 301 -8.04 -14.65 1.06
N ALA A 302 -7.33 -13.52 0.93
CA ALA A 302 -7.72 -12.46 0.01
C ALA A 302 -7.58 -12.84 -1.47
N ARG A 303 -6.55 -13.62 -1.80
CA ARG A 303 -6.22 -14.09 -3.16
C ARG A 303 -6.49 -15.58 -3.26
N ASP A 304 -5.58 -16.46 -3.64
CA ASP A 304 -5.82 -17.91 -3.56
C ASP A 304 -4.52 -18.67 -3.24
N GLU A 305 -4.58 -20.00 -3.22
CA GLU A 305 -3.42 -20.84 -2.87
C GLU A 305 -2.22 -20.66 -3.83
N SER A 306 -2.43 -20.15 -5.06
CA SER A 306 -1.32 -19.82 -5.97
C SER A 306 -0.48 -18.63 -5.49
N PHE A 307 -0.99 -17.87 -4.52
CA PHE A 307 -0.31 -16.77 -3.85
C PHE A 307 0.27 -17.17 -2.48
N SER A 308 0.39 -18.47 -2.18
CA SER A 308 1.09 -18.93 -0.98
C SER A 308 2.61 -18.80 -1.14
N ILE A 309 3.27 -18.24 -0.13
CA ILE A 309 4.72 -18.05 -0.07
C ILE A 309 5.42 -19.39 0.23
N ASN A 310 4.88 -20.18 1.17
CA ASN A 310 5.42 -21.47 1.55
C ASN A 310 4.36 -22.41 2.19
N ASN A 311 4.80 -23.57 2.67
CA ASN A 311 3.90 -24.64 3.14
C ASN A 311 3.77 -24.73 4.66
N GLU A 312 4.24 -23.75 5.44
CA GLU A 312 4.20 -23.83 6.92
C GLU A 312 2.77 -23.97 7.46
N TRP A 313 1.78 -23.46 6.73
CA TRP A 313 0.37 -23.58 7.10
C TRP A 313 -0.13 -25.02 7.22
N LYS A 314 0.54 -26.00 6.58
CA LYS A 314 0.20 -27.42 6.73
C LYS A 314 0.36 -27.92 8.16
N ALA A 315 1.16 -27.23 8.99
CA ALA A 315 1.27 -27.52 10.41
C ALA A 315 -0.06 -27.29 11.16
N LEU A 316 -0.97 -26.47 10.62
CA LEU A 316 -2.31 -26.28 11.17
C LEU A 316 -3.19 -27.53 11.04
N GLY A 317 -2.82 -28.53 10.22
CA GLY A 317 -3.55 -29.80 10.08
C GLY A 317 -4.84 -29.69 9.30
#